data_AF-A0A419ECM8-F1
#
_entry.id   AF-A0A419ECM8-F1
#
_cell.length_a   1.000
_cell.length_b   1.000
_cell.length_c   1.000
_cell.angle_alpha   90.00
_cell.angle_beta   90.00
_cell.angle_gamma   90.00
#
_symmetry.space_group_name_H-M   'P 1'
#
loop_
_entity.id
_entity.type
_entity.pdbx_description
1 polymer ?
#
loop_
_entity_poly.entity_id
_entity_poly.type
_entity_poly.pdbx_seq_one_letter_code
_entity_poly.pdbx_strand_id
1 'polypeptide(L)'
;MQPFRGRGRGWGWGFVRTFWILLFGYTRLGQKRCQEKQHSTFRWENLAPFAPTPQLPRKCRCELEGIQVGYSPVKDCSAPLPSHVIEGLRLFNAGQYFECHEELELAWREEHEEIRTLYQGILQAAVTYLHMRRGNFMGTVKVYKRCIKYLDAWPETCRGVNVGKLRADLTRAVQFWQGLGPTRTDEMDWSLLRPVEFQENR
;
A
#
# COMPACT_ATOMS: atom_id res chain seq x y z
N MET A 1 -27.17 -41.48 -25.47
CA MET A 1 -25.99 -41.10 -26.28
C MET A 1 -25.33 -39.88 -25.65
N GLN A 2 -24.01 -39.94 -25.49
CA GLN A 2 -23.08 -38.83 -25.23
C GLN A 2 -21.97 -38.94 -26.30
N PRO A 3 -21.05 -37.97 -26.48
CA PRO A 3 -21.10 -36.54 -26.13
C PRO A 3 -20.65 -35.64 -27.32
N PHE A 4 -20.68 -34.31 -27.14
CA PHE A 4 -19.72 -33.43 -27.82
C PHE A 4 -18.90 -32.64 -26.78
N ARG A 5 -17.57 -32.77 -26.84
CA ARG A 5 -16.63 -32.15 -25.89
C ARG A 5 -16.15 -30.79 -26.41
N GLY A 6 -16.59 -29.69 -25.79
CA GLY A 6 -15.98 -28.37 -25.98
C GLY A 6 -14.70 -28.23 -25.14
N ARG A 7 -13.52 -28.19 -25.77
CA ARG A 7 -12.24 -27.96 -25.09
C ARG A 7 -12.03 -26.46 -24.82
N GLY A 8 -12.31 -26.03 -23.58
CA GLY A 8 -11.84 -24.75 -23.05
C GLY A 8 -10.40 -24.86 -22.52
N ARG A 9 -9.54 -23.91 -22.89
CA ARG A 9 -8.09 -23.96 -22.61
C ARG A 9 -7.80 -23.85 -21.10
N GLY A 10 -7.04 -24.79 -20.57
CA GLY A 10 -6.50 -24.69 -19.21
C GLY A 10 -5.35 -23.69 -19.18
N TRP A 11 -5.43 -22.70 -18.28
CA TRP A 11 -4.31 -21.83 -17.98
C TRP A 11 -3.32 -22.57 -17.08
N GLY A 12 -2.07 -22.69 -17.56
CA GLY A 12 -1.03 -23.43 -16.86
C GLY A 12 -0.55 -22.68 -15.62
N TRP A 13 -0.76 -23.27 -14.45
CA TRP A 13 -0.21 -22.80 -13.17
C TRP A 13 1.32 -23.04 -13.13
N GLY A 14 2.07 -22.25 -13.89
CA GLY A 14 3.44 -22.58 -14.30
C GLY A 14 4.46 -21.44 -14.26
N PHE A 15 4.10 -20.27 -13.71
CA PHE A 15 4.96 -19.13 -13.35
C PHE A 15 4.10 -18.20 -12.45
N VAL A 16 4.56 -17.53 -11.40
CA VAL A 16 5.82 -17.60 -10.62
C VAL A 16 5.45 -17.91 -9.15
N ARG A 17 6.30 -18.60 -8.37
CA ARG A 17 5.94 -19.13 -7.04
C ARG A 17 6.76 -18.60 -5.85
N THR A 18 7.38 -17.42 -5.97
CA THR A 18 8.50 -17.01 -5.09
C THR A 18 8.34 -15.64 -4.38
N PHE A 19 7.14 -15.05 -4.29
CA PHE A 19 6.99 -13.70 -3.68
C PHE A 19 6.00 -13.54 -2.51
N TRP A 20 5.37 -14.61 -2.02
CA TRP A 20 4.44 -14.51 -0.87
C TRP A 20 5.13 -14.41 0.52
N ILE A 21 6.43 -14.71 0.62
CA ILE A 21 7.12 -14.84 1.92
C ILE A 21 7.85 -13.54 2.36
N LEU A 22 8.24 -12.66 1.43
CA LEU A 22 9.13 -11.52 1.75
C LEU A 22 8.41 -10.23 2.18
N LEU A 23 7.11 -10.08 1.96
CA LEU A 23 6.35 -8.85 2.29
C LEU A 23 5.68 -8.84 3.68
N PHE A 24 5.93 -9.85 4.52
CA PHE A 24 5.28 -10.01 5.83
C PHE A 24 6.17 -9.79 7.06
N GLY A 25 7.48 -9.59 6.92
CA GLY A 25 8.35 -9.31 8.07
C GLY A 25 9.67 -8.64 7.74
N TYR A 26 9.73 -7.32 7.94
CA TYR A 26 10.87 -6.64 8.60
C TYR A 26 10.45 -5.21 9.01
N THR A 27 10.00 -5.06 10.25
CA THR A 27 10.05 -3.77 10.96
C THR A 27 10.96 -3.92 12.17
N ARG A 28 12.28 -3.93 11.92
CA ARG A 28 13.26 -3.55 12.93
C ARG A 28 13.86 -2.23 12.49
N LEU A 29 13.77 -1.23 13.36
CA LEU A 29 14.13 0.15 13.09
C LEU A 29 15.58 0.24 12.58
N GLY A 30 15.75 0.75 11.36
CA GLY A 30 17.05 1.13 10.83
C GLY A 30 17.57 2.34 11.60
N GLN A 31 18.33 2.08 12.66
CA GLN A 31 18.99 3.10 13.46
C GLN A 31 20.02 3.82 12.57
N LYS A 32 19.70 5.05 12.14
CA LYS A 32 20.55 5.83 11.22
C LYS A 32 21.91 6.09 11.87
N ARG A 33 22.94 5.38 11.42
CA ARG A 33 24.33 5.60 11.81
C ARG A 33 24.86 6.80 11.03
N CYS A 34 24.91 7.97 11.66
CA CYS A 34 25.71 9.07 11.11
C CYS A 34 27.17 8.59 11.03
N GLN A 35 27.72 8.52 9.82
CA GLN A 35 29.16 8.35 9.64
C GLN A 35 29.83 9.71 9.83
N GLU A 36 30.40 9.89 11.00
CA GLU A 36 31.28 11.01 11.28
C GLU A 36 32.64 10.76 10.62
N LYS A 37 32.96 11.53 9.58
CA LYS A 37 34.27 11.51 8.94
C LYS A 37 35.24 12.36 9.74
N GLN A 38 36.04 11.74 10.61
CA GLN A 38 37.22 12.38 11.20
C GLN A 38 38.51 11.84 10.56
N HIS A 39 39.14 12.68 9.76
CA HIS A 39 40.57 12.63 9.47
C HIS A 39 41.13 14.02 9.76
N SER A 40 41.68 14.22 10.96
CA SER A 40 42.65 15.26 11.26
C SER A 40 43.38 14.92 12.55
N THR A 41 44.71 14.83 12.48
CA THR A 41 45.58 14.55 13.61
C THR A 41 45.72 15.80 14.49
N PHE A 42 45.13 15.80 15.68
CA PHE A 42 45.37 16.84 16.69
C PHE A 42 46.00 16.24 17.94
N ARG A 43 47.23 16.66 18.26
CA ARG A 43 48.05 16.19 19.38
C ARG A 43 47.70 17.01 20.63
N TRP A 44 47.34 16.36 21.73
CA TRP A 44 46.72 16.98 22.91
C TRP A 44 47.71 17.39 24.03
N GLU A 45 49.02 17.30 23.78
CA GLU A 45 50.07 17.68 24.73
C GLU A 45 50.15 19.22 24.87
N ASN A 46 49.24 19.82 25.65
CA ASN A 46 49.37 21.08 26.40
C ASN A 46 48.01 21.47 27.03
N LEU A 47 47.71 20.90 28.20
CA LEU A 47 46.52 21.28 28.99
C LEU A 47 46.90 22.32 30.06
N ALA A 48 46.54 23.58 29.81
CA ALA A 48 46.48 24.59 30.86
C ALA A 48 45.16 24.43 31.67
N PRO A 49 45.18 24.53 33.00
CA PRO A 49 43.95 24.57 33.78
C PRO A 49 43.21 25.90 33.56
N PHE A 50 41.89 25.91 33.75
CA PHE A 50 40.99 27.07 33.60
C PHE A 50 40.70 27.55 32.16
N ALA A 51 40.14 26.68 31.33
CA ALA A 51 39.25 27.12 30.24
C ALA A 51 37.80 27.23 30.76
N PRO A 52 37.06 28.32 30.47
CA PRO A 52 35.65 28.42 30.83
C PRO A 52 34.78 27.45 30.01
N THR A 53 33.67 27.00 30.59
CA THR A 53 32.72 26.09 29.95
C THR A 53 32.17 26.68 28.64
N PRO A 54 32.24 25.97 27.50
CA PRO A 54 31.61 26.42 26.27
C PRO A 54 30.09 26.50 26.44
N GLN A 55 29.53 27.70 26.28
CA GLN A 55 28.07 27.86 26.26
C GLN A 55 27.52 27.27 24.96
N LEU A 56 26.60 26.31 25.06
CA LEU A 56 25.88 25.79 23.91
C LEU A 56 25.11 26.94 23.22
N PRO A 57 25.25 27.14 21.89
CA PRO A 57 24.55 28.21 21.20
C PRO A 57 23.03 28.00 21.30
N ARG A 58 22.34 29.04 21.77
CA ARG A 58 20.90 29.02 21.99
C ARG A 58 20.16 28.97 20.65
N LYS A 59 19.72 27.76 20.26
CA LYS A 59 18.62 27.46 19.34
C LYS A 59 18.41 28.51 18.23
N CYS A 60 19.22 28.45 17.17
CA CYS A 60 18.96 29.23 15.96
C CYS A 60 17.58 28.85 15.39
N ARG A 61 16.64 29.80 15.53
CA ARG A 61 15.32 29.77 14.92
C ARG A 61 15.51 29.98 13.42
N CYS A 62 15.28 28.94 12.61
CA CYS A 62 15.20 29.09 11.16
C CYS A 62 13.85 29.72 10.81
N GLU A 63 13.83 31.04 10.74
CA GLU A 63 12.78 31.83 10.12
C GLU A 63 12.93 31.65 8.60
N LEU A 64 12.21 30.67 8.04
CA LEU A 64 12.18 30.45 6.59
C LEU A 64 11.10 31.34 5.99
N GLU A 65 11.51 32.55 5.62
CA GLU A 65 10.70 33.41 4.77
C GLU A 65 10.40 32.73 3.43
N GLY A 66 9.12 32.75 3.03
CA GLY A 66 8.78 33.07 1.64
C GLY A 66 9.00 32.04 0.54
N ILE A 67 9.57 30.86 0.77
CA ILE A 67 9.46 29.78 -0.25
C ILE A 67 8.04 29.22 -0.20
N GLN A 68 7.13 29.87 -0.93
CA GLN A 68 5.91 29.22 -1.40
C GLN A 68 6.30 28.11 -2.37
N VAL A 69 6.64 26.93 -1.83
CA VAL A 69 6.60 25.70 -2.62
C VAL A 69 5.13 25.51 -2.98
N GLY A 70 4.76 25.94 -4.19
CA GLY A 70 3.44 25.80 -4.79
C GLY A 70 3.10 24.36 -5.12
N TYR A 71 3.29 23.43 -4.17
CA TYR A 71 2.69 22.11 -4.23
C TYR A 71 1.20 22.26 -3.93
N SER A 72 0.45 22.66 -4.96
CA SER A 72 -1.00 22.56 -4.92
C SER A 72 -1.34 21.07 -4.84
N PRO A 73 -1.91 20.57 -3.73
CA PRO A 73 -2.00 19.14 -3.46
C PRO A 73 -3.20 18.51 -4.17
N VAL A 74 -3.45 18.92 -5.41
CA VAL A 74 -4.38 18.28 -6.33
C VAL A 74 -3.72 17.00 -6.81
N LYS A 75 -3.71 16.03 -5.87
CA LYS A 75 -3.56 14.59 -6.09
C LYS A 75 -4.08 14.24 -7.48
N ASP A 76 -3.23 13.65 -8.32
CA ASP A 76 -3.46 13.52 -9.75
C ASP A 76 -4.61 12.55 -10.08
N CYS A 77 -5.81 13.10 -9.95
CA CYS A 77 -7.09 12.43 -10.00
C CYS A 77 -7.92 12.84 -11.23
N SER A 78 -7.36 13.71 -12.08
CA SER A 78 -7.91 14.18 -13.35
C SER A 78 -7.40 13.39 -14.56
N ALA A 79 -6.22 12.77 -14.46
CA ALA A 79 -5.72 11.90 -15.51
C ALA A 79 -6.57 10.61 -15.68
N PRO A 80 -6.61 10.02 -16.88
CA PRO A 80 -7.27 8.73 -17.12
C PRO A 80 -6.55 7.58 -16.39
N LEU A 81 -7.23 6.44 -16.22
CA LEU A 81 -6.63 5.25 -15.63
C LEU A 81 -5.67 4.56 -16.62
N PRO A 82 -4.47 4.13 -16.18
CA PRO A 82 -3.63 3.23 -16.95
C PRO A 82 -4.33 1.89 -17.24
N SER A 83 -3.98 1.26 -18.36
CA SER A 83 -4.56 -0.03 -18.82
C SER A 83 -4.47 -1.12 -17.75
N HIS A 84 -3.31 -1.31 -17.13
CA HIS A 84 -3.10 -2.28 -16.05
C HIS A 84 -3.98 -2.01 -14.81
N VAL A 85 -4.34 -0.75 -14.53
CA VAL A 85 -5.25 -0.41 -13.44
C VAL A 85 -6.70 -0.74 -13.80
N ILE A 86 -7.12 -0.46 -15.04
CA ILE A 86 -8.45 -0.83 -15.55
C ILE A 86 -8.63 -2.36 -15.48
N GLU A 87 -7.65 -3.13 -15.95
CA GLU A 87 -7.73 -4.60 -15.93
C GLU A 87 -7.65 -5.15 -14.50
N GLY A 88 -6.76 -4.62 -13.65
CA GLY A 88 -6.74 -4.95 -12.23
C GLY A 88 -8.08 -4.73 -11.53
N LEU A 89 -8.79 -3.64 -11.85
CA LEU A 89 -10.13 -3.36 -11.31
C LEU A 89 -11.22 -4.30 -11.87
N ARG A 90 -11.13 -4.72 -13.14
CA ARG A 90 -12.01 -5.76 -13.69
C ARG A 90 -11.79 -7.11 -13.03
N LEU A 91 -10.53 -7.51 -12.83
CA LEU A 91 -10.16 -8.74 -12.13
C LEU A 91 -10.62 -8.72 -10.67
N PHE A 92 -10.50 -7.58 -9.98
CA PHE A 92 -11.08 -7.37 -8.64
C PHE A 92 -12.59 -7.66 -8.64
N ASN A 93 -13.32 -7.06 -9.58
CA ASN A 93 -14.77 -7.18 -9.69
C ASN A 93 -15.23 -8.58 -10.12
N ALA A 94 -14.37 -9.34 -10.80
CA ALA A 94 -14.57 -10.77 -11.08
C ALA A 94 -14.21 -11.70 -9.90
N GLY A 95 -13.73 -11.16 -8.77
CA GLY A 95 -13.26 -11.95 -7.62
C GLY A 95 -11.91 -12.65 -7.84
N GLN A 96 -11.21 -12.32 -8.93
CA GLN A 96 -9.88 -12.81 -9.29
C GLN A 96 -8.80 -11.99 -8.56
N TYR A 97 -8.81 -12.07 -7.23
CA TYR A 97 -8.02 -11.19 -6.36
C TYR A 97 -6.50 -11.43 -6.42
N PHE A 98 -6.06 -12.59 -6.90
CA PHE A 98 -4.63 -12.85 -7.08
C PHE A 98 -4.13 -12.25 -8.40
N GLU A 99 -4.89 -12.44 -9.47
CA GLU A 99 -4.63 -11.89 -10.79
C GLU A 99 -4.69 -10.35 -10.76
N CYS A 100 -5.67 -9.79 -10.03
CA CYS A 100 -5.76 -8.37 -9.69
C CYS A 100 -4.52 -7.83 -8.97
N HIS A 101 -3.91 -8.61 -8.06
CA HIS A 101 -2.66 -8.23 -7.39
C HIS A 101 -1.51 -8.11 -8.39
N GLU A 102 -1.33 -9.10 -9.27
CA GLU A 102 -0.25 -9.10 -10.25
C GLU A 102 -0.39 -7.93 -11.25
N GLU A 103 -1.59 -7.68 -11.80
CA GLU A 103 -1.83 -6.56 -12.73
C GLU A 103 -1.63 -5.19 -12.08
N LEU A 104 -2.12 -4.99 -10.85
CA LEU A 104 -1.89 -3.74 -10.13
C LEU A 104 -0.43 -3.55 -9.67
N GLU A 105 0.33 -4.64 -9.53
CA GLU A 105 1.77 -4.55 -9.28
C GLU A 105 2.53 -4.04 -10.52
N LEU A 106 2.11 -4.39 -11.74
CA LEU A 106 2.67 -3.79 -12.97
C LEU A 106 2.43 -2.28 -13.00
N ALA A 107 1.18 -1.85 -12.85
CA ALA A 107 0.83 -0.42 -12.79
C ALA A 107 1.58 0.35 -11.69
N TRP A 108 1.78 -0.27 -10.52
CA TRP A 108 2.51 0.34 -9.40
C TRP A 108 4.02 0.47 -9.67
N ARG A 109 4.63 -0.46 -10.42
CA ARG A 109 6.05 -0.41 -10.78
C ARG A 109 6.36 0.60 -11.89
N GLU A 110 5.41 0.79 -12.81
CA GLU A 110 5.53 1.75 -13.92
C GLU A 110 5.25 3.20 -13.49
N GLU A 111 4.35 3.41 -12.53
CA GLU A 111 3.99 4.75 -12.05
C GLU A 111 5.05 5.34 -11.11
N HIS A 112 5.53 6.54 -11.42
CA HIS A 112 6.55 7.24 -10.64
C HIS A 112 5.97 8.30 -9.70
N GLU A 113 4.79 8.82 -10.01
CA GLU A 113 4.10 9.83 -9.22
C GLU A 113 3.43 9.25 -7.96
N GLU A 114 3.07 10.12 -7.00
CA GLU A 114 2.46 9.73 -5.72
C GLU A 114 1.18 8.87 -5.88
N ILE A 115 0.46 9.02 -6.99
CA ILE A 115 -0.73 8.22 -7.38
C ILE A 115 -0.47 6.71 -7.39
N ARG A 116 0.78 6.26 -7.54
CA ARG A 116 1.14 4.84 -7.39
C ARG A 116 0.74 4.26 -6.04
N THR A 117 0.62 5.09 -4.99
CA THR A 117 0.14 4.68 -3.67
C THR A 117 -1.36 4.37 -3.63
N LEU A 118 -2.17 4.95 -4.54
CA LEU A 118 -3.57 4.54 -4.73
C LEU A 118 -3.63 3.10 -5.26
N TYR A 119 -2.78 2.77 -6.24
CA TYR A 119 -2.70 1.41 -6.79
C TYR A 119 -2.24 0.40 -5.73
N GLN A 120 -1.26 0.78 -4.89
CA GLN A 120 -0.91 -0.02 -3.70
C GLN A 120 -2.11 -0.22 -2.76
N GLY A 121 -2.94 0.81 -2.54
CA GLY A 121 -4.16 0.71 -1.73
C GLY A 121 -5.15 -0.32 -2.29
N ILE A 122 -5.45 -0.25 -3.59
CA ILE A 122 -6.38 -1.15 -4.29
C ILE A 122 -5.81 -2.59 -4.34
N LEU A 123 -4.51 -2.74 -4.60
CA LEU A 123 -3.80 -4.03 -4.55
C LEU A 123 -3.90 -4.66 -3.16
N GLN A 124 -3.67 -3.88 -2.09
CA GLN A 124 -3.81 -4.39 -0.72
C GLN A 124 -5.27 -4.68 -0.35
N ALA A 125 -6.25 -4.04 -1.01
CA ALA A 125 -7.67 -4.39 -0.86
C ALA A 125 -7.97 -5.77 -1.46
N ALA A 126 -7.46 -6.06 -2.67
CA ALA A 126 -7.58 -7.37 -3.30
C ALA A 126 -6.94 -8.46 -2.43
N VAL A 127 -5.74 -8.21 -1.92
CA VAL A 127 -5.05 -9.12 -0.99
C VAL A 127 -5.83 -9.30 0.33
N THR A 128 -6.52 -8.27 0.82
CA THR A 128 -7.39 -8.38 2.01
C THR A 128 -8.54 -9.35 1.77
N TYR A 129 -9.27 -9.23 0.65
CA TYR A 129 -10.34 -10.16 0.29
C TYR A 129 -9.80 -11.56 -0.03
N LEU A 130 -8.62 -11.67 -0.65
CA LEU A 130 -7.93 -12.96 -0.87
C LEU A 130 -7.60 -13.68 0.45
N HIS A 131 -7.18 -12.96 1.49
CA HIS A 131 -6.97 -13.55 2.82
C HIS A 131 -8.28 -14.01 3.47
N MET A 132 -9.38 -13.25 3.34
CA MET A 132 -10.70 -13.69 3.81
C MET A 132 -11.13 -14.99 3.13
N ARG A 133 -11.06 -15.04 1.79
CA ARG A 133 -11.41 -16.22 0.99
C ARG A 133 -10.55 -17.46 1.30
N ARG A 134 -9.37 -17.26 1.91
CA ARG A 134 -8.46 -18.33 2.37
C ARG A 134 -8.59 -18.65 3.87
N GLY A 135 -9.58 -18.12 4.59
CA GLY A 135 -9.73 -18.33 6.03
C GLY A 135 -8.65 -17.67 6.91
N ASN A 136 -7.76 -16.85 6.32
CA ASN A 136 -6.57 -16.36 7.01
C ASN A 136 -6.87 -15.10 7.83
N PHE A 137 -7.48 -15.31 9.00
CA PHE A 137 -7.97 -14.24 9.87
C PHE A 137 -6.91 -13.18 10.20
N MET A 138 -5.73 -13.60 10.66
CA MET A 138 -4.66 -12.68 11.05
C MET A 138 -4.03 -11.96 9.84
N GLY A 139 -3.98 -12.63 8.68
CA GLY A 139 -3.57 -12.04 7.41
C GLY A 139 -4.51 -10.90 6.99
N THR A 140 -5.82 -11.17 6.95
CA THR A 140 -6.87 -10.16 6.65
C THR A 140 -6.69 -8.90 7.50
N VAL A 141 -6.63 -9.05 8.83
CA VAL A 141 -6.54 -7.91 9.75
C VAL A 141 -5.21 -7.15 9.60
N LYS A 142 -4.10 -7.83 9.34
CA LYS A 142 -2.78 -7.20 9.14
C LYS A 142 -2.70 -6.44 7.82
N VAL A 143 -3.21 -7.01 6.72
CA VAL A 143 -3.22 -6.38 5.39
C VAL A 143 -4.18 -5.19 5.37
N TYR A 144 -5.39 -5.34 5.89
CA TYR A 144 -6.37 -4.25 5.97
C TYR A 144 -5.82 -3.00 6.67
N LYS A 145 -5.15 -3.16 7.83
CA LYS A 145 -4.52 -2.07 8.58
C LYS A 145 -3.43 -1.30 7.80
N ARG A 146 -2.90 -1.88 6.72
CA ARG A 146 -1.97 -1.24 5.78
C ARG A 146 -2.70 -0.67 4.56
N CYS A 147 -3.65 -1.42 4.00
CA CYS A 147 -4.53 -1.01 2.91
C CYS A 147 -5.22 0.32 3.21
N ILE A 148 -5.90 0.43 4.37
CA ILE A 148 -6.70 1.60 4.70
C ILE A 148 -5.85 2.88 4.78
N LYS A 149 -4.61 2.80 5.27
CA LYS A 149 -3.67 3.94 5.34
C LYS A 149 -3.28 4.47 3.96
N TYR A 150 -3.19 3.59 2.96
CA TYR A 150 -2.95 4.03 1.59
C TYR A 150 -4.21 4.70 1.03
N LEU A 151 -5.38 4.08 1.18
CA LEU A 151 -6.62 4.62 0.65
C LEU A 151 -7.05 5.95 1.32
N ASP A 152 -6.79 6.11 2.62
CA ASP A 152 -7.08 7.35 3.38
C ASP A 152 -6.24 8.55 2.92
N ALA A 153 -5.13 8.30 2.20
CA ALA A 153 -4.36 9.36 1.57
C ALA A 153 -5.03 9.92 0.31
N TRP A 154 -6.16 9.39 -0.16
CA TRP A 154 -6.82 9.78 -1.42
C TRP A 154 -8.22 10.37 -1.21
N PRO A 155 -8.69 11.27 -2.10
CA PRO A 155 -10.03 11.83 -2.03
C PRO A 155 -11.10 10.77 -2.36
N GLU A 156 -12.37 11.06 -2.06
CA GLU A 156 -13.49 10.12 -2.28
C GLU A 156 -13.58 9.56 -3.70
N THR A 157 -13.18 10.35 -4.71
CA THR A 157 -13.09 9.90 -6.11
C THR A 157 -11.75 10.34 -6.70
N CYS A 158 -11.01 9.41 -7.32
CA CYS A 158 -9.73 9.69 -7.96
C CYS A 158 -9.53 8.89 -9.25
N ARG A 159 -9.11 9.54 -10.35
CA ARG A 159 -9.00 8.93 -11.70
C ARG A 159 -10.23 8.07 -12.05
N GLY A 160 -11.44 8.56 -11.77
CA GLY A 160 -12.70 7.84 -12.00
C GLY A 160 -13.04 6.72 -11.00
N VAL A 161 -12.14 6.32 -10.09
CA VAL A 161 -12.36 5.29 -9.05
C VAL A 161 -13.06 5.90 -7.82
N ASN A 162 -14.11 5.25 -7.32
CA ASN A 162 -14.80 5.60 -6.07
C ASN A 162 -14.05 5.03 -4.84
N VAL A 163 -12.95 5.70 -4.47
CA VAL A 163 -12.08 5.33 -3.35
C VAL A 163 -12.83 5.39 -2.01
N GLY A 164 -13.74 6.36 -1.86
CA GLY A 164 -14.60 6.51 -0.69
C GLY A 164 -15.43 5.28 -0.40
N LYS A 165 -16.16 4.81 -1.42
CA LYS A 165 -16.93 3.58 -1.31
C LYS A 165 -16.03 2.36 -1.07
N LEU A 166 -14.91 2.23 -1.78
CA LEU A 166 -13.99 1.12 -1.57
C LEU A 166 -13.52 1.02 -0.10
N ARG A 167 -13.15 2.15 0.52
CA ARG A 167 -12.82 2.20 1.95
C ARG A 167 -13.99 1.78 2.83
N ALA A 168 -15.18 2.32 2.59
CA ALA A 168 -16.37 2.00 3.37
C ALA A 168 -16.75 0.52 3.27
N ASP A 169 -16.65 -0.07 2.07
CA ASP A 169 -17.01 -1.45 1.78
C ASP A 169 -15.99 -2.43 2.42
N LEU A 170 -14.69 -2.15 2.28
CA LEU A 170 -13.62 -2.87 2.99
C LEU A 170 -13.80 -2.81 4.50
N THR A 171 -14.11 -1.63 5.05
CA THR A 171 -14.30 -1.44 6.49
C THR A 171 -15.44 -2.30 7.01
N ARG A 172 -16.60 -2.32 6.33
CA ARG A 172 -17.75 -3.15 6.72
C ARG A 172 -17.42 -4.64 6.66
N ALA A 173 -16.80 -5.10 5.57
CA ALA A 173 -16.40 -6.50 5.41
C ALA A 173 -15.40 -6.95 6.50
N VAL A 174 -14.40 -6.11 6.83
CA VAL A 174 -13.40 -6.43 7.85
C VAL A 174 -13.97 -6.33 9.28
N GLN A 175 -14.89 -5.40 9.56
CA GLN A 175 -15.59 -5.33 10.85
C GLN A 175 -16.44 -6.58 11.09
N PHE A 176 -17.21 -7.03 10.10
CA PHE A 176 -17.96 -8.28 10.19
C PHE A 176 -17.02 -9.47 10.42
N TRP A 177 -15.98 -9.60 9.60
CA TRP A 177 -14.94 -10.62 9.73
C TRP A 177 -14.30 -10.63 11.13
N GLN A 178 -13.98 -9.47 11.70
CA GLN A 178 -13.44 -9.34 13.06
C GLN A 178 -14.45 -9.77 14.13
N GLY A 179 -15.75 -9.52 13.93
CA GLY A 179 -16.83 -9.94 14.83
C GLY A 179 -17.05 -11.45 14.89
N LEU A 180 -16.74 -12.18 13.81
CA LEU A 180 -16.74 -13.65 13.80
C LEU A 180 -15.62 -14.23 14.66
N GLY A 181 -14.45 -13.57 14.68
CA GLY A 181 -13.24 -14.10 15.28
C GLY A 181 -12.57 -15.19 14.43
N PRO A 182 -11.41 -15.72 14.88
CA PRO A 182 -10.60 -16.64 14.07
C PRO A 182 -11.20 -18.05 13.90
N THR A 183 -12.22 -18.42 14.69
CA THR A 183 -12.79 -19.77 14.72
C THR A 183 -14.06 -19.94 13.88
N ARG A 184 -14.72 -18.85 13.46
CA ARG A 184 -16.02 -18.84 12.76
C ARG A 184 -15.92 -18.22 11.36
N THR A 185 -14.77 -18.38 10.71
CA THR A 185 -14.48 -17.72 9.41
C THR A 185 -15.28 -18.28 8.24
N ASP A 186 -15.88 -19.45 8.42
CA ASP A 186 -16.86 -20.11 7.56
C ASP A 186 -18.24 -19.45 7.58
N GLU A 187 -18.60 -18.75 8.67
CA GLU A 187 -19.84 -17.96 8.79
C GLU A 187 -19.76 -16.58 8.07
N MET A 188 -18.74 -16.34 7.24
CA MET A 188 -18.55 -15.07 6.54
C MET A 188 -19.64 -14.81 5.49
N ASP A 189 -20.30 -13.66 5.60
CA ASP A 189 -21.18 -13.15 4.54
C ASP A 189 -20.34 -12.63 3.35
N TRP A 190 -20.20 -13.48 2.34
CA TRP A 190 -19.46 -13.15 1.12
C TRP A 190 -20.10 -12.03 0.29
N SER A 191 -21.36 -11.63 0.54
CA SER A 191 -21.99 -10.50 -0.15
C SER A 191 -21.41 -9.13 0.26
N LEU A 192 -20.68 -9.08 1.39
CA LEU A 192 -19.94 -7.91 1.85
C LEU A 192 -18.68 -7.63 1.02
N LEU A 193 -18.19 -8.59 0.23
CA LEU A 193 -17.06 -8.40 -0.68
C LEU A 193 -17.56 -7.69 -1.95
N ARG A 194 -17.77 -6.37 -1.83
CA ARG A 194 -18.33 -5.53 -2.89
C ARG A 194 -17.33 -5.26 -4.02
N PRO A 195 -17.80 -5.11 -5.27
CA PRO A 195 -16.96 -4.64 -6.39
C PRO A 195 -16.55 -3.17 -6.20
N VAL A 196 -15.42 -2.79 -6.78
CA VAL A 196 -15.01 -1.39 -6.93
C VAL A 196 -15.86 -0.71 -7.99
N GLU A 197 -16.44 0.44 -7.66
CA GLU A 197 -17.06 1.34 -8.63
C GLU A 197 -15.98 2.22 -9.27
N PHE A 198 -15.89 2.22 -10.60
CA PHE A 198 -14.99 3.08 -11.35
C PHE A 198 -15.54 3.42 -12.74
N GLN A 199 -14.99 4.46 -13.36
CA GLN A 199 -15.28 4.89 -14.73
C GLN A 199 -14.01 4.73 -15.58
N GLU A 200 -14.11 4.02 -16.70
CA GLU A 200 -12.95 3.75 -17.59
C GLU A 200 -12.52 4.97 -18.41
N ASN A 201 -13.49 5.82 -18.81
CA ASN A 201 -13.27 7.02 -19.60
C ASN A 201 -13.69 8.24 -18.76
N ARG A 202 -12.73 9.09 -18.38
CA ARG A 202 -12.94 10.40 -17.75
C ARG A 202 -12.10 11.46 -18.45
#